data_AF-A0A453MDW7-F1
#
_entry.id   AF-A0A453MDW7-F1
#
_cell.length_a   1.000
_cell.length_b   1.000
_cell.length_c   1.000
_cell.angle_alpha   90.00
_cell.angle_beta   90.00
_cell.angle_gamma   90.00
#
_symmetry.space_group_name_H-M   'P 1'
#
loop_
_entity.id
_entity.type
_entity.pdbx_description
1 polymer ?
#
loop_
_entity_poly.entity_id
_entity_poly.type
_entity_poly.pdbx_seq_one_letter_code
_entity_poly.pdbx_strand_id
1 'polypeptide(L)'
;MAKLKLVPSTDTPRGQKRRREKPQRPVLDDDLRDSSAGIIAVKAVRREKPSNESPQVLHQNDDDDSDDCNVSSEDEAHYMISNKSDALDEMESSCSFQRHVTHVLANDEVNALVNQKSKFKWEMPAEDIPKSKWVGTGEKIKGASDDPFVDVKGKLKDHWQKILSDDLNYRSRFFSLCNSYRDIMHCNKKPFYLKGSKVDSSTMDAYLMHALSHVHRTRDVVIKNDAKLRNDANTDVMEDDSYRDQGFTRPKVLFLLPLKSIARRIVKRLIQLSPLTQKDNSMGQFKKEFGESDDELEEPNSSKPTDFNLLFAGDVEDHFLFGIKFTKKSVKLYSNFYASDIIVASPLALKLKIDGGEVTKKKGRPKENDSDFLSSIEIVVVDYADVISMQNWSHLHAVLEQLNHLPSKEHVTNVMRIRPWYLDEQARYYRQTIILSSYLTPEMNALFNGSCLNYEGKVKLATEFTGVLPKIQLEIRQGV
;
A
#
# COMPACT_ATOMS: atom_id res chain seq x y z
N MET A 1 51.67 2.08 47.51
CA MET A 1 53.08 1.62 47.49
C MET A 1 53.19 0.38 48.38
N ALA A 2 53.31 -0.81 47.80
CA ALA A 2 53.55 -2.04 48.54
C ALA A 2 54.32 -3.04 47.66
N LYS A 3 55.16 -3.83 48.33
CA LYS A 3 56.38 -4.48 47.85
C LYS A 3 56.15 -5.76 47.03
N LEU A 4 57.04 -5.98 46.06
CA LEU A 4 57.32 -7.27 45.41
C LEU A 4 58.07 -8.24 46.34
N LYS A 5 57.78 -9.55 46.22
CA LYS A 5 58.74 -10.66 46.40
C LYS A 5 58.34 -11.89 45.57
N LEU A 6 59.37 -12.60 45.09
CA LEU A 6 59.45 -13.61 44.01
C LEU A 6 59.28 -15.09 44.45
N VAL A 7 58.62 -15.92 43.59
CA VAL A 7 59.07 -17.20 42.90
C VAL A 7 59.31 -18.48 43.78
N PRO A 8 59.01 -19.76 43.38
CA PRO A 8 59.41 -20.41 42.11
C PRO A 8 58.50 -21.44 41.39
N SER A 9 58.99 -21.79 40.19
CA SER A 9 58.53 -22.67 39.10
C SER A 9 58.88 -24.16 39.23
N THR A 10 58.17 -25.02 38.46
CA THR A 10 58.53 -26.33 37.79
C THR A 10 57.29 -27.25 37.82
N ASP A 11 56.85 -28.08 36.87
CA ASP A 11 57.36 -28.66 35.62
C ASP A 11 56.15 -29.19 34.80
N THR A 12 56.32 -29.36 33.48
CA THR A 12 55.49 -30.23 32.59
C THR A 12 56.32 -31.52 32.30
N PRO A 13 55.81 -32.71 31.85
CA PRO A 13 54.99 -32.89 30.63
C PRO A 13 54.19 -34.23 30.43
N ARG A 14 53.64 -34.40 29.20
CA ARG A 14 53.17 -35.64 28.49
C ARG A 14 51.78 -36.19 28.89
N GLY A 15 50.81 -36.52 28.03
CA GLY A 15 50.71 -36.68 26.57
C GLY A 15 50.19 -38.09 26.24
N GLN A 16 48.98 -38.26 25.68
CA GLN A 16 48.61 -39.38 24.77
C GLN A 16 47.21 -39.25 24.13
N LYS A 17 47.13 -39.63 22.85
CA LYS A 17 45.96 -39.68 21.94
C LYS A 17 45.13 -40.97 22.14
N ARG A 18 43.82 -40.90 21.79
CA ARG A 18 42.91 -41.91 21.13
C ARG A 18 41.48 -41.68 21.69
N ARG A 19 40.34 -41.88 21.03
CA ARG A 19 39.92 -42.47 19.75
C ARG A 19 38.48 -41.96 19.49
N ARG A 20 38.02 -41.84 18.23
CA ARG A 20 36.61 -41.60 17.87
C ARG A 20 35.86 -42.94 17.84
N GLU A 21 34.70 -43.03 18.48
CA GLU A 21 33.66 -44.02 18.20
C GLU A 21 32.28 -43.34 18.08
N LYS A 22 31.48 -43.79 17.11
CA LYS A 22 30.14 -43.29 16.77
C LYS A 22 29.09 -43.81 17.76
N PRO A 23 28.02 -43.07 18.06
CA PRO A 23 26.91 -43.59 18.87
C PRO A 23 25.92 -44.43 18.04
N GLN A 24 25.60 -45.62 18.54
CA GLN A 24 24.45 -46.43 18.15
C GLN A 24 23.17 -45.90 18.83
N ARG A 25 22.05 -45.91 18.12
CA ARG A 25 20.70 -45.63 18.65
C ARG A 25 20.06 -46.91 19.22
N PRO A 26 19.28 -46.79 20.30
CA PRO A 26 18.06 -47.59 20.50
C PRO A 26 16.83 -46.65 20.56
N VAL A 27 15.82 -46.82 19.70
CA VAL A 27 14.56 -47.58 19.92
C VAL A 27 13.87 -47.18 21.24
N LEU A 28 12.76 -46.44 21.09
CA LEU A 28 11.82 -46.05 22.14
C LEU A 28 10.52 -46.81 21.92
N ASP A 29 10.09 -47.58 22.93
CA ASP A 29 8.71 -48.05 23.09
C ASP A 29 8.12 -47.45 24.37
N ASP A 30 6.94 -46.87 24.15
CA ASP A 30 5.72 -46.75 24.96
C ASP A 30 5.66 -46.37 26.47
N ASP A 31 4.62 -45.55 26.70
CA ASP A 31 3.70 -45.47 27.84
C ASP A 31 4.00 -44.63 29.11
N LEU A 32 3.44 -43.40 29.07
CA LEU A 32 2.33 -42.90 29.92
C LEU A 32 2.32 -43.12 31.47
N ARG A 33 2.42 -41.97 32.19
CA ARG A 33 1.53 -41.41 33.26
C ARG A 33 2.13 -41.04 34.63
N ASP A 34 1.81 -39.80 35.00
CA ASP A 34 1.46 -39.20 36.31
C ASP A 34 2.45 -39.23 37.49
N SER A 35 3.07 -38.08 37.82
CA SER A 35 2.62 -37.07 38.82
C SER A 35 3.62 -37.10 40.01
N SER A 36 4.00 -36.06 40.76
CA SER A 36 3.45 -34.73 41.07
C SER A 36 4.51 -33.89 41.85
N ALA A 37 4.21 -32.58 42.02
CA ALA A 37 4.75 -31.60 43.00
C ALA A 37 6.12 -30.93 42.72
N GLY A 38 6.32 -29.60 42.83
CA GLY A 38 5.48 -28.44 43.20
C GLY A 38 6.14 -27.12 42.71
N ILE A 39 5.38 -26.15 42.19
CA ILE A 39 4.93 -24.88 42.83
C ILE A 39 6.12 -24.03 43.36
N ILE A 40 6.39 -22.82 42.85
CA ILE A 40 5.85 -21.53 43.34
C ILE A 40 5.59 -20.52 42.20
N ALA A 41 4.45 -19.85 42.32
CA ALA A 41 3.85 -18.86 41.43
C ALA A 41 4.35 -17.43 41.67
N VAL A 42 4.22 -16.57 40.63
CA VAL A 42 3.87 -15.16 40.81
C VAL A 42 2.71 -14.82 39.87
N LYS A 43 1.72 -14.18 40.47
CA LYS A 43 0.33 -14.01 40.06
C LYS A 43 0.16 -12.68 39.32
N ALA A 44 -0.32 -12.69 38.08
CA ALA A 44 -0.87 -11.50 37.42
C ALA A 44 -2.39 -11.68 37.32
N VAL A 45 -3.11 -10.76 37.98
CA VAL A 45 -4.57 -10.75 38.10
C VAL A 45 -5.19 -10.30 36.77
N ARG A 46 -5.83 -11.24 36.05
CA ARG A 46 -6.83 -10.92 35.02
C ARG A 46 -8.21 -10.92 35.68
N ARG A 47 -8.94 -9.81 35.55
CA ARG A 47 -10.39 -9.77 35.80
C ARG A 47 -11.09 -10.34 34.57
N GLU A 48 -11.67 -11.51 34.72
CA GLU A 48 -12.59 -12.08 33.72
C GLU A 48 -13.97 -11.44 33.88
N LYS A 49 -14.53 -10.94 32.77
CA LYS A 49 -15.98 -10.89 32.54
C LYS A 49 -16.26 -11.84 31.38
N PRO A 50 -17.33 -12.66 31.44
CA PRO A 50 -17.67 -13.53 30.32
C PRO A 50 -18.50 -12.73 29.33
N SER A 51 -17.96 -12.50 28.13
CA SER A 51 -18.77 -12.09 26.97
C SER A 51 -18.67 -13.18 25.93
N ASN A 52 -19.76 -13.94 25.86
CA ASN A 52 -20.03 -14.96 24.88
C ASN A 52 -20.42 -14.27 23.56
N GLU A 53 -19.45 -13.78 22.79
CA GLU A 53 -19.66 -13.29 21.43
C GLU A 53 -18.52 -13.75 20.53
N SER A 54 -18.77 -14.82 19.79
CA SER A 54 -18.02 -15.18 18.57
C SER A 54 -18.07 -14.02 17.57
N PRO A 55 -16.99 -13.74 16.82
CA PRO A 55 -17.01 -12.69 15.80
C PRO A 55 -18.02 -13.08 14.72
N GLN A 56 -19.12 -12.35 14.64
CA GLN A 56 -20.06 -12.47 13.55
C GLN A 56 -19.35 -12.00 12.28
N VAL A 57 -19.06 -12.94 11.39
CA VAL A 57 -18.87 -12.65 9.97
C VAL A 57 -20.15 -11.94 9.53
N LEU A 58 -20.08 -10.61 9.43
CA LEU A 58 -21.22 -9.82 8.97
C LEU A 58 -21.57 -10.33 7.57
N HIS A 59 -22.77 -10.89 7.47
CA HIS A 59 -23.45 -11.04 6.19
C HIS A 59 -23.45 -9.64 5.54
N GLN A 60 -22.78 -9.54 4.40
CA GLN A 60 -22.97 -8.44 3.49
C GLN A 60 -24.43 -8.55 3.05
N ASN A 61 -25.27 -7.63 3.54
CA ASN A 61 -26.61 -7.51 3.01
C ASN A 61 -26.47 -7.03 1.56
N ASP A 62 -26.96 -7.84 0.63
CA ASP A 62 -27.20 -7.48 -0.77
C ASP A 62 -28.42 -6.54 -0.86
N ASP A 63 -28.39 -5.43 -0.11
CA ASP A 63 -29.41 -4.39 -0.17
C ASP A 63 -29.14 -3.50 -1.39
N ASP A 64 -29.76 -3.92 -2.51
CA ASP A 64 -30.32 -3.10 -3.59
C ASP A 64 -29.37 -2.08 -4.26
N ASP A 65 -28.47 -2.57 -5.12
CA ASP A 65 -27.71 -1.77 -6.11
C ASP A 65 -28.59 -1.45 -7.35
N SER A 66 -29.82 -0.96 -7.14
CA SER A 66 -30.71 -0.50 -8.23
C SER A 66 -30.57 1.00 -8.54
N ASP A 67 -29.55 1.69 -8.02
CA ASP A 67 -29.37 3.14 -8.20
C ASP A 67 -28.36 3.54 -9.29
N ASP A 68 -27.76 2.59 -10.03
CA ASP A 68 -26.77 2.89 -11.09
C ASP A 68 -27.25 2.51 -12.52
N CYS A 69 -28.55 2.59 -12.81
CA CYS A 69 -29.05 2.51 -14.20
C CYS A 69 -30.19 3.48 -14.58
N ASN A 70 -30.55 4.47 -13.74
CA ASN A 70 -31.48 5.52 -14.15
C ASN A 70 -30.91 6.91 -13.88
N VAL A 71 -30.07 7.40 -14.81
CA VAL A 71 -29.72 8.82 -14.87
C VAL A 71 -30.95 9.56 -15.38
N SER A 72 -31.73 10.15 -14.46
CA SER A 72 -32.85 11.02 -14.81
C SER A 72 -32.37 12.17 -15.70
N SER A 73 -33.14 12.44 -16.76
CA SER A 73 -32.87 13.42 -17.82
C SER A 73 -32.70 14.87 -17.32
N GLU A 74 -33.10 15.15 -16.08
CA GLU A 74 -33.05 16.50 -15.50
C GLU A 74 -31.71 16.84 -14.83
N ASP A 75 -30.88 15.83 -14.51
CA ASP A 75 -29.60 16.02 -13.80
C ASP A 75 -28.39 16.23 -14.75
N GLU A 76 -28.58 16.12 -16.06
CA GLU A 76 -27.52 16.29 -17.09
C GLU A 76 -27.26 17.76 -17.44
N ALA A 77 -28.17 18.68 -17.10
CA ALA A 77 -28.03 20.10 -17.45
C ALA A 77 -26.85 20.79 -16.74
N HIS A 78 -26.40 20.28 -15.59
CA HIS A 78 -25.29 20.88 -14.83
C HIS A 78 -23.89 20.48 -15.33
N TYR A 79 -23.77 19.45 -16.19
CA TYR A 79 -22.51 19.16 -16.92
C TYR A 79 -22.44 19.88 -18.27
N MET A 80 -23.57 20.37 -18.79
CA MET A 80 -23.66 21.02 -20.11
C MET A 80 -23.31 22.52 -20.12
N ILE A 81 -22.87 23.09 -18.99
CA ILE A 81 -22.36 24.48 -18.94
C ILE A 81 -20.84 24.47 -18.74
N SER A 82 -20.11 23.86 -19.67
CA SER A 82 -18.76 24.31 -20.03
C SER A 82 -18.44 23.99 -21.50
N ASN A 83 -19.31 24.41 -22.42
CA ASN A 83 -18.93 24.53 -23.83
C ASN A 83 -17.95 25.72 -24.00
N LYS A 84 -16.69 25.48 -23.64
CA LYS A 84 -15.50 26.09 -24.25
C LYS A 84 -14.65 24.93 -24.76
N SER A 85 -15.11 24.35 -25.87
CA SER A 85 -14.48 23.26 -26.61
C SER A 85 -13.22 23.75 -27.32
N ASP A 86 -12.30 22.81 -27.53
CA ASP A 86 -11.00 22.86 -28.20
C ASP A 86 -9.80 23.05 -27.25
N ALA A 87 -9.72 24.11 -26.44
CA ALA A 87 -8.55 24.33 -25.58
C ALA A 87 -8.43 23.38 -24.36
N LEU A 88 -9.56 22.84 -23.86
CA LEU A 88 -9.57 21.89 -22.74
C LEU A 88 -9.27 20.45 -23.17
N ASP A 89 -9.65 20.07 -24.39
CA ASP A 89 -9.35 18.74 -24.94
C ASP A 89 -7.86 18.59 -25.32
N GLU A 90 -7.21 19.65 -25.82
CA GLU A 90 -5.75 19.65 -26.04
C GLU A 90 -4.96 19.50 -24.72
N MET A 91 -5.44 20.13 -23.63
CA MET A 91 -4.86 19.97 -22.29
C MET A 91 -5.10 18.57 -21.70
N GLU A 92 -6.21 17.91 -22.06
CA GLU A 92 -6.52 16.54 -21.62
C GLU A 92 -5.67 15.50 -22.38
N SER A 93 -5.36 15.75 -23.67
CA SER A 93 -4.46 14.90 -24.48
C SER A 93 -2.99 14.94 -24.05
N SER A 94 -2.55 16.04 -23.43
CA SER A 94 -1.15 16.25 -23.00
C SER A 94 -0.90 15.88 -21.54
N CYS A 95 -1.96 15.52 -20.79
CA CYS A 95 -1.82 15.23 -19.38
C CYS A 95 -1.17 13.86 -19.12
N SER A 96 -0.40 13.77 -18.03
CA SER A 96 0.28 12.55 -17.56
C SER A 96 -0.61 11.31 -17.49
N PHE A 97 -1.85 11.47 -17.01
CA PHE A 97 -2.82 10.37 -16.93
C PHE A 97 -3.18 9.82 -18.31
N GLN A 98 -3.55 10.70 -19.25
CA GLN A 98 -3.96 10.26 -20.58
C GLN A 98 -2.79 9.60 -21.29
N ARG A 99 -1.60 10.22 -21.26
CA ARG A 99 -0.36 9.65 -21.78
C ARG A 99 -0.06 8.28 -21.19
N HIS A 100 -0.34 8.09 -19.90
CA HIS A 100 -0.13 6.82 -19.21
C HIS A 100 -1.07 5.71 -19.69
N VAL A 101 -2.37 6.00 -19.74
CA VAL A 101 -3.39 4.98 -20.02
C VAL A 101 -3.55 4.65 -21.51
N THR A 102 -3.13 5.55 -22.41
CA THR A 102 -3.21 5.35 -23.87
C THR A 102 -1.94 4.83 -24.50
N HIS A 103 -0.82 4.77 -23.76
CA HIS A 103 0.42 4.21 -24.29
C HIS A 103 0.19 2.75 -24.70
N VAL A 104 0.60 2.38 -25.92
CA VAL A 104 0.51 1.00 -26.41
C VAL A 104 1.91 0.42 -26.40
N LEU A 105 2.14 -0.61 -25.57
CA LEU A 105 3.44 -1.26 -25.46
C LEU A 105 3.75 -2.08 -26.71
N ALA A 106 4.95 -1.88 -27.27
CA ALA A 106 5.47 -2.75 -28.30
C ALA A 106 6.01 -4.06 -27.69
N ASN A 107 5.97 -5.17 -28.43
CA ASN A 107 6.49 -6.47 -27.97
C ASN A 107 7.96 -6.40 -27.53
N ASP A 108 8.77 -5.57 -28.18
CA ASP A 108 10.17 -5.35 -27.81
C ASP A 108 10.32 -4.67 -26.44
N GLU A 109 9.43 -3.75 -26.10
CA GLU A 109 9.39 -3.08 -24.80
C GLU A 109 8.98 -4.06 -23.70
N VAL A 110 7.96 -4.87 -23.94
CA VAL A 110 7.55 -5.94 -23.02
C VAL A 110 8.71 -6.92 -22.78
N ASN A 111 9.40 -7.35 -23.83
CA ASN A 111 10.58 -8.21 -23.70
C ASN A 111 11.71 -7.53 -22.91
N ALA A 112 11.92 -6.22 -23.07
CA ALA A 112 12.89 -5.47 -22.28
C ALA A 112 12.50 -5.36 -20.79
N LEU A 113 11.20 -5.22 -20.50
CA LEU A 113 10.66 -5.18 -19.14
C LEU A 113 10.76 -6.54 -18.44
N VAL A 114 10.56 -7.65 -19.16
CA VAL A 114 10.70 -9.02 -18.64
C VAL A 114 12.16 -9.38 -18.34
N ASN A 115 13.09 -9.03 -19.24
CA ASN A 115 14.51 -9.39 -19.13
C ASN A 115 15.32 -8.48 -18.16
N GLN A 116 14.63 -7.90 -17.18
CA GLN A 116 14.99 -6.69 -16.46
C GLN A 116 16.46 -6.60 -15.99
N LYS A 117 17.24 -5.74 -16.67
CA LYS A 117 18.46 -5.10 -16.15
C LYS A 117 18.30 -3.59 -16.18
N SER A 118 17.25 -3.08 -15.53
CA SER A 118 16.99 -1.64 -15.45
C SER A 118 18.11 -0.93 -14.70
N LYS A 119 19.08 -0.38 -15.44
CA LYS A 119 20.12 0.48 -14.88
C LYS A 119 19.50 1.84 -14.58
N PHE A 120 19.70 2.33 -13.35
CA PHE A 120 19.36 3.71 -12.99
C PHE A 120 20.24 4.64 -13.82
N LYS A 121 19.62 5.47 -14.67
CA LYS A 121 20.29 6.29 -15.70
C LYS A 121 20.58 7.71 -15.22
N TRP A 122 19.74 8.23 -14.34
CA TRP A 122 19.84 9.62 -13.89
C TRP A 122 19.75 9.71 -12.37
N GLU A 123 20.35 10.79 -11.87
CA GLU A 123 20.30 11.16 -10.46
C GLU A 123 19.83 12.62 -10.33
N MET A 124 19.09 12.90 -9.26
CA MET A 124 18.58 14.23 -8.91
C MET A 124 18.71 14.41 -7.40
N PRO A 125 19.17 15.57 -6.89
CA PRO A 125 19.24 15.80 -5.46
C PRO A 125 17.84 15.73 -4.83
N ALA A 126 17.71 15.09 -3.68
CA ALA A 126 16.52 15.23 -2.84
C ALA A 126 16.73 16.45 -1.94
N GLU A 127 16.40 17.64 -2.46
CA GLU A 127 16.74 18.94 -1.85
C GLU A 127 16.34 19.05 -0.37
N ASP A 128 15.24 18.39 0.02
CA ASP A 128 14.68 18.47 1.37
C ASP A 128 15.15 17.32 2.29
N ILE A 129 15.86 16.33 1.75
CA ILE A 129 16.33 15.16 2.49
C ILE A 129 17.87 15.15 2.45
N PRO A 130 18.55 15.43 3.58
CA PRO A 130 20.00 15.55 3.60
C PRO A 130 20.67 14.25 3.13
N LYS A 131 21.75 14.39 2.37
CA LYS A 131 22.57 13.27 1.85
C LYS A 131 21.76 12.24 1.05
N SER A 132 20.67 12.67 0.42
CA SER A 132 19.81 11.80 -0.35
C SER A 132 19.67 12.29 -1.79
N LYS A 133 19.53 11.34 -2.71
CA LYS A 133 19.33 11.58 -4.13
C LYS A 133 18.26 10.65 -4.67
N TRP A 134 17.39 11.17 -5.52
CA TRP A 134 16.49 10.38 -6.33
C TRP A 134 17.27 9.80 -7.50
N VAL A 135 17.21 8.49 -7.66
CA VAL A 135 17.80 7.79 -8.81
C VAL A 135 16.70 7.08 -9.57
N GLY A 136 16.69 7.21 -10.89
CA GLY A 136 15.61 6.67 -11.70
C GLY A 136 16.06 6.10 -13.04
N THR A 137 15.14 5.38 -13.66
CA THR A 137 15.28 4.80 -15.01
C THR A 137 14.60 5.70 -16.04
N GLY A 138 14.79 5.41 -17.33
CA GLY A 138 14.14 6.16 -18.39
C GLY A 138 14.62 7.61 -18.50
N GLU A 139 13.74 8.49 -18.98
CA GLU A 139 14.01 9.92 -19.10
C GLU A 139 14.08 10.58 -17.73
N LYS A 140 14.92 11.60 -17.58
CA LYS A 140 15.00 12.37 -16.34
C LYS A 140 13.71 13.17 -16.17
N ILE A 141 13.12 13.11 -14.97
CA ILE A 141 11.94 13.92 -14.63
C ILE A 141 12.34 15.39 -14.75
N LYS A 142 11.61 16.16 -15.56
CA LYS A 142 11.81 17.61 -15.67
C LYS A 142 11.63 18.20 -14.26
N GLY A 143 12.50 19.13 -13.87
CA GLY A 143 12.43 19.77 -12.55
C GLY A 143 11.05 20.40 -12.30
N ALA A 144 10.75 20.71 -11.05
CA ALA A 144 9.46 21.23 -10.60
C ALA A 144 8.89 22.24 -11.62
N SER A 145 7.75 21.89 -12.22
CA SER A 145 6.96 22.84 -12.99
C SER A 145 6.55 24.00 -12.09
N ASP A 146 6.41 25.20 -12.64
CA ASP A 146 5.92 26.37 -11.90
C ASP A 146 4.52 26.15 -11.30
N ASP A 147 3.74 25.20 -11.85
CA ASP A 147 2.48 24.73 -11.27
C ASP A 147 2.72 23.49 -10.36
N PRO A 148 2.45 23.57 -9.05
CA PRO A 148 2.58 22.43 -8.13
C PRO A 148 1.50 21.34 -8.33
N PHE A 149 0.44 21.65 -9.07
CA PHE A 149 -0.71 20.77 -9.32
C PHE A 149 -0.95 20.60 -10.83
N VAL A 150 0.13 20.42 -11.60
CA VAL A 150 0.03 20.03 -13.02
C VAL A 150 -0.92 18.85 -13.14
N ASP A 151 -1.80 18.91 -14.14
CA ASP A 151 -2.76 17.85 -14.46
C ASP A 151 -3.89 17.64 -13.43
N VAL A 152 -4.05 18.49 -12.41
CA VAL A 152 -5.15 18.36 -11.44
C VAL A 152 -6.38 19.13 -11.92
N LYS A 153 -7.56 18.48 -11.89
CA LYS A 153 -8.84 19.12 -12.27
C LYS A 153 -9.25 20.24 -11.29
N GLY A 154 -9.92 21.26 -11.81
CA GLY A 154 -10.23 22.51 -11.09
C GLY A 154 -10.84 22.33 -9.70
N LYS A 155 -11.90 21.54 -9.53
CA LYS A 155 -12.54 21.34 -8.21
C LYS A 155 -11.59 20.77 -7.15
N LEU A 156 -10.72 19.83 -7.53
CA LEU A 156 -9.72 19.25 -6.64
C LEU A 156 -8.62 20.26 -6.36
N LYS A 157 -8.14 20.95 -7.39
CA LYS A 157 -7.11 21.98 -7.29
C LYS A 157 -7.54 23.12 -6.34
N ASP A 158 -8.75 23.64 -6.51
CA ASP A 158 -9.32 24.70 -5.68
C ASP A 158 -9.47 24.26 -4.21
N HIS A 159 -9.88 23.01 -3.98
CA HIS A 159 -10.01 22.44 -2.64
C HIS A 159 -8.66 22.27 -1.95
N TRP A 160 -7.69 21.71 -2.67
CA TRP A 160 -6.34 21.50 -2.17
C TRP A 160 -5.63 22.83 -1.90
N GLN A 161 -5.79 23.84 -2.75
CA GLN A 161 -5.25 25.18 -2.50
C GLN A 161 -5.82 25.81 -1.22
N LYS A 162 -7.07 25.53 -0.84
CA LYS A 162 -7.68 26.02 0.40
C LYS A 162 -7.22 25.28 1.65
N ILE A 163 -7.04 23.96 1.57
CA ILE A 163 -6.67 23.11 2.71
C ILE A 163 -5.16 23.12 2.98
N LEU A 164 -4.36 23.26 1.93
CA LEU A 164 -2.92 23.02 1.94
C LEU A 164 -2.10 24.31 1.91
N SER A 165 -2.68 25.41 2.40
CA SER A 165 -2.12 26.77 2.40
C SER A 165 -0.70 26.87 3.01
N ASP A 166 -0.29 25.88 3.82
CA ASP A 166 1.05 25.76 4.41
C ASP A 166 1.89 24.64 3.75
N ASP A 167 3.13 24.99 3.38
CA ASP A 167 4.22 24.14 2.88
C ASP A 167 3.93 23.34 1.59
N LEU A 168 3.58 24.05 0.51
CA LEU A 168 3.26 23.47 -0.80
C LEU A 168 4.44 22.78 -1.51
N ASN A 169 5.68 23.19 -1.22
CA ASN A 169 6.85 22.84 -2.06
C ASN A 169 7.27 21.37 -1.96
N TYR A 170 7.34 20.78 -0.77
CA TYR A 170 7.75 19.37 -0.64
C TYR A 170 6.64 18.42 -1.10
N ARG A 171 5.40 18.77 -0.76
CA ARG A 171 4.21 18.03 -1.19
C ARG A 171 4.11 18.00 -2.72
N SER A 172 4.33 19.13 -3.40
CA SER A 172 4.26 19.22 -4.86
C SER A 172 5.36 18.41 -5.56
N ARG A 173 6.57 18.34 -4.99
CA ARG A 173 7.66 17.52 -5.52
C ARG A 173 7.33 16.03 -5.48
N PHE A 174 6.93 15.49 -4.32
CA PHE A 174 6.57 14.08 -4.23
C PHE A 174 5.30 13.77 -5.04
N PHE A 175 4.33 14.69 -5.08
CA PHE A 175 3.16 14.57 -5.94
C PHE A 175 3.55 14.50 -7.42
N SER A 176 4.52 15.29 -7.86
CA SER A 176 5.04 15.24 -9.24
C SER A 176 5.70 13.90 -9.57
N LEU A 177 6.40 13.30 -8.60
CA LEU A 177 6.92 11.94 -8.74
C LEU A 177 5.76 10.94 -8.90
N CYS A 178 4.72 11.02 -8.06
CA CYS A 178 3.54 10.17 -8.17
C CYS A 178 2.84 10.34 -9.53
N ASN A 179 2.65 11.57 -9.98
CA ASN A 179 2.00 11.92 -11.24
C ASN A 179 2.78 11.47 -12.49
N SER A 180 4.06 11.09 -12.33
CA SER A 180 4.84 10.47 -13.43
C SER A 180 4.47 9.00 -13.70
N TYR A 181 3.60 8.40 -12.88
CA TYR A 181 3.19 6.99 -12.93
C TYR A 181 4.30 5.94 -12.80
N ARG A 182 5.55 6.36 -12.56
CA ARG A 182 6.69 5.47 -12.30
C ARG A 182 6.53 4.74 -10.98
N ASP A 183 7.08 3.54 -10.90
CA ASP A 183 7.22 2.84 -9.62
C ASP A 183 8.14 3.63 -8.69
N ILE A 184 7.72 3.87 -7.45
CA ILE A 184 8.44 4.70 -6.48
C ILE A 184 8.83 3.86 -5.27
N MET A 185 10.09 3.95 -4.85
CA MET A 185 10.56 3.45 -3.57
C MET A 185 11.15 4.58 -2.73
N HIS A 186 10.43 4.99 -1.69
CA HIS A 186 10.86 6.04 -0.77
C HIS A 186 11.14 5.45 0.62
N CYS A 187 12.41 5.10 0.84
CA CYS A 187 12.92 4.53 2.09
C CYS A 187 13.62 5.57 2.98
N ASN A 188 12.92 6.67 3.27
CA ASN A 188 13.31 7.67 4.26
C ASN A 188 12.09 8.51 4.70
N LYS A 189 10.90 7.91 4.62
CA LYS A 189 9.68 8.57 5.05
C LYS A 189 9.74 8.69 6.57
N LYS A 190 9.51 9.88 7.11
CA LYS A 190 9.57 10.07 8.57
C LYS A 190 8.26 9.63 9.21
N PRO A 191 8.22 8.49 9.92
CA PRO A 191 7.01 7.99 10.53
C PRO A 191 6.57 8.89 11.69
N PHE A 192 5.28 8.87 11.99
CA PHE A 192 4.73 9.67 13.10
C PHE A 192 5.22 9.24 14.48
N TYR A 193 5.66 7.99 14.62
CA TYR A 193 6.11 7.43 15.90
C TYR A 193 7.57 7.78 16.24
N LEU A 194 8.32 8.43 15.35
CA LEU A 194 9.67 8.92 15.69
C LEU A 194 9.61 10.34 16.29
N LYS A 195 9.97 10.43 17.58
CA LYS A 195 9.97 11.68 18.36
C LYS A 195 10.90 12.74 17.75
N GLY A 196 10.41 13.98 17.62
CA GLY A 196 11.19 15.14 17.17
C GLY A 196 11.22 15.36 15.66
N SER A 197 10.59 14.49 14.87
CA SER A 197 10.31 14.76 13.46
C SER A 197 8.94 15.43 13.33
N LYS A 198 8.83 16.54 12.56
CA LYS A 198 7.54 16.89 11.96
C LYS A 198 7.07 15.64 11.21
N VAL A 199 5.86 15.15 11.51
CA VAL A 199 5.26 14.03 10.78
C VAL A 199 5.32 14.37 9.30
N ASP A 200 5.73 13.43 8.47
CA ASP A 200 5.74 13.62 7.02
C ASP A 200 4.30 13.57 6.45
N SER A 201 3.49 14.53 6.87
CA SER A 201 2.14 14.76 6.35
C SER A 201 2.19 15.06 4.85
N SER A 202 3.30 15.59 4.37
CA SER A 202 3.43 16.06 3.01
C SER A 202 3.60 14.91 2.01
N THR A 203 4.41 13.88 2.32
CA THR A 203 4.45 12.64 1.52
C THR A 203 3.11 11.94 1.52
N MET A 204 2.46 11.89 2.70
CA MET A 204 1.15 11.29 2.86
C MET A 204 0.10 11.99 2.00
N ASP A 205 0.04 13.31 2.05
CA ASP A 205 -0.85 14.10 1.23
C ASP A 205 -0.60 13.88 -0.26
N ALA A 206 0.66 13.83 -0.68
CA ALA A 206 1.02 13.70 -2.07
C ALA A 206 0.55 12.39 -2.71
N TYR A 207 0.76 11.23 -2.08
CA TYR A 207 0.26 9.98 -2.65
C TYR A 207 -1.28 9.87 -2.55
N LEU A 208 -1.90 10.45 -1.53
CA LEU A 208 -3.37 10.47 -1.40
C LEU A 208 -4.02 11.37 -2.44
N MET A 209 -3.47 12.55 -2.67
CA MET A 209 -3.86 13.44 -3.76
C MET A 209 -3.72 12.75 -5.12
N HIS A 210 -2.62 12.02 -5.34
CA HIS A 210 -2.42 11.26 -6.58
C HIS A 210 -3.49 10.19 -6.77
N ALA A 211 -3.75 9.37 -5.74
CA ALA A 211 -4.81 8.37 -5.75
C ALA A 211 -6.19 8.99 -6.04
N LEU A 212 -6.53 10.10 -5.38
CA LEU A 212 -7.78 10.83 -5.62
C LEU A 212 -7.86 11.35 -7.06
N SER A 213 -6.80 12.01 -7.54
CA SER A 213 -6.74 12.54 -8.91
C SER A 213 -6.97 11.44 -9.94
N HIS A 214 -6.29 10.30 -9.77
CA HIS A 214 -6.39 9.14 -10.66
C HIS A 214 -7.80 8.53 -10.65
N VAL A 215 -8.42 8.33 -9.49
CA VAL A 215 -9.79 7.82 -9.37
C VAL A 215 -10.79 8.77 -10.03
N HIS A 216 -10.69 10.07 -9.75
CA HIS A 216 -11.57 11.07 -10.34
C HIS A 216 -11.43 11.13 -11.87
N ARG A 217 -10.20 11.08 -12.39
CA ARG A 217 -9.94 11.08 -13.84
C ARG A 217 -10.53 9.87 -14.53
N THR A 218 -10.26 8.67 -14.02
CA THR A 218 -10.80 7.42 -14.57
C THR A 218 -12.33 7.47 -14.61
N ARG A 219 -12.96 7.93 -13.53
CA ARG A 219 -14.41 8.06 -13.46
C ARG A 219 -14.97 9.10 -14.43
N ASP A 220 -14.30 10.24 -14.56
CA ASP A 220 -14.76 11.31 -15.46
C ASP A 220 -14.69 10.87 -16.93
N VAL A 221 -13.67 10.09 -17.32
CA VAL A 221 -13.60 9.51 -18.67
C VAL A 221 -14.78 8.57 -18.92
N VAL A 222 -15.06 7.66 -17.97
CA VAL A 222 -16.21 6.74 -18.07
C VAL A 222 -17.53 7.50 -18.19
N ILE A 223 -17.76 8.52 -17.35
CA ILE A 223 -18.99 9.33 -17.40
C ILE A 223 -19.12 10.07 -18.74
N LYS A 224 -18.03 10.65 -19.25
CA LYS A 224 -18.01 11.35 -20.55
C LYS A 224 -18.36 10.39 -21.68
N ASN A 225 -17.75 9.21 -21.70
CA ASN A 225 -18.01 8.20 -22.73
C ASN A 225 -19.41 7.62 -22.62
N ASP A 226 -19.92 7.37 -21.41
CA ASP A 226 -21.31 6.95 -21.19
C ASP A 226 -22.30 7.98 -21.75
N ALA A 227 -22.03 9.28 -21.54
CA ALA A 227 -22.86 10.36 -22.08
C ALA A 227 -22.82 10.42 -23.62
N LYS A 228 -21.64 10.21 -24.22
CA LYS A 228 -21.49 10.12 -25.69
C LYS A 228 -22.28 8.94 -26.26
N LEU A 229 -22.17 7.75 -25.67
CA LEU A 229 -22.88 6.55 -26.11
C LEU A 229 -24.40 6.66 -25.96
N ARG A 230 -24.89 7.40 -24.95
CA ARG A 230 -26.33 7.70 -24.83
C ARG A 230 -26.82 8.63 -25.94
N ASN A 231 -25.99 9.55 -26.40
CA ASN A 231 -26.36 10.56 -27.39
C ASN A 231 -26.19 10.07 -28.84
N ASP A 232 -25.29 9.11 -29.08
CA ASP A 232 -25.00 8.56 -30.41
C ASP A 232 -25.12 7.03 -30.42
N ALA A 233 -26.37 6.56 -30.53
CA ALA A 233 -26.71 5.14 -30.51
C ALA A 233 -26.21 4.33 -31.73
N ASN A 234 -25.71 5.00 -32.78
CA ASN A 234 -25.17 4.36 -33.98
C ASN A 234 -23.64 4.26 -33.96
N THR A 235 -22.97 4.74 -32.91
CA THR A 235 -21.50 4.65 -32.81
C THR A 235 -21.07 3.20 -32.58
N ASP A 236 -20.28 2.64 -33.49
CA ASP A 236 -19.66 1.34 -33.29
C ASP A 236 -18.50 1.45 -32.28
N VAL A 237 -18.74 1.00 -31.05
CA VAL A 237 -17.78 0.96 -29.95
C VAL A 237 -16.55 0.08 -30.30
N MET A 238 -16.69 -0.84 -31.27
CA MET A 238 -15.60 -1.73 -31.66
C MET A 238 -14.54 -1.06 -32.54
N GLU A 239 -14.92 -0.04 -33.31
CA GLU A 239 -14.01 0.63 -34.26
C GLU A 239 -13.26 1.82 -33.64
N ASP A 240 -13.79 2.42 -32.57
CA ASP A 240 -13.18 3.58 -31.90
C ASP A 240 -12.59 3.22 -30.53
N ASP A 241 -11.26 3.16 -30.48
CA ASP A 241 -10.47 2.94 -29.27
C ASP A 241 -10.73 4.01 -28.18
N SER A 242 -11.33 5.16 -28.51
CA SER A 242 -11.65 6.22 -27.55
C SER A 242 -12.68 5.81 -26.48
N TYR A 243 -13.48 4.76 -26.76
CA TYR A 243 -14.46 4.20 -25.82
C TYR A 243 -13.89 3.06 -24.94
N ARG A 244 -12.63 2.68 -25.14
CA ARG A 244 -11.94 1.68 -24.30
C ARG A 244 -11.38 2.33 -23.04
N ASP A 245 -12.27 2.57 -22.08
CA ASP A 245 -11.99 3.34 -20.87
C ASP A 245 -12.04 2.53 -19.57
N GLN A 246 -12.51 1.28 -19.63
CA GLN A 246 -12.75 0.43 -18.47
C GLN A 246 -11.66 -0.64 -18.26
N GLY A 247 -11.60 -1.17 -17.05
CA GLY A 247 -10.92 -2.44 -16.75
C GLY A 247 -11.95 -3.49 -16.35
N PHE A 248 -11.53 -4.74 -16.16
CA PHE A 248 -12.39 -5.84 -15.71
C PHE A 248 -13.24 -5.52 -14.47
N THR A 249 -12.67 -4.79 -13.51
CA THR A 249 -13.32 -4.43 -12.26
C THR A 249 -13.15 -2.95 -11.95
N ARG A 250 -14.01 -2.43 -11.07
CA ARG A 250 -14.03 -1.01 -10.71
C ARG A 250 -12.85 -0.56 -9.85
N PRO A 251 -12.34 -1.32 -8.86
CA PRO A 251 -11.23 -0.88 -8.03
C PRO A 251 -10.00 -0.52 -8.84
N LYS A 252 -9.48 0.71 -8.62
CA LYS A 252 -8.26 1.21 -9.30
C LYS A 252 -7.10 1.39 -8.35
N VAL A 253 -7.35 1.62 -7.07
CA VAL A 253 -6.31 1.89 -6.08
C VAL A 253 -6.38 0.89 -4.93
N LEU A 254 -5.22 0.38 -4.52
CA LEU A 254 -5.05 -0.49 -3.36
C LEU A 254 -4.07 0.14 -2.36
N PHE A 255 -4.53 0.35 -1.12
CA PHE A 255 -3.69 0.70 0.02
C PHE A 255 -3.42 -0.53 0.88
N LEU A 256 -2.14 -0.87 1.04
CA LEU A 256 -1.66 -1.94 1.91
C LEU A 256 -0.98 -1.32 3.13
N LEU A 257 -1.58 -1.53 4.31
CA LEU A 257 -1.22 -0.87 5.55
C LEU A 257 -1.06 -1.90 6.69
N PRO A 258 -0.15 -1.69 7.65
CA PRO A 258 0.13 -2.70 8.67
C PRO A 258 -0.90 -2.77 9.81
N LEU A 259 -1.49 -1.65 10.23
CA LEU A 259 -2.29 -1.53 11.46
C LEU A 259 -3.55 -0.69 11.24
N LYS A 260 -4.63 -0.96 12.00
CA LYS A 260 -5.86 -0.16 11.99
C LYS A 260 -5.63 1.30 12.35
N SER A 261 -4.78 1.61 13.34
CA SER A 261 -4.44 2.99 13.70
C SER A 261 -3.87 3.80 12.51
N ILE A 262 -3.02 3.16 11.70
CA ILE A 262 -2.45 3.77 10.48
C ILE A 262 -3.52 3.90 9.39
N ALA A 263 -4.35 2.87 9.18
CA ALA A 263 -5.47 2.92 8.24
C ALA A 263 -6.42 4.08 8.57
N ARG A 264 -6.74 4.28 9.86
CA ARG A 264 -7.54 5.41 10.32
C ARG A 264 -6.96 6.75 9.92
N ARG A 265 -5.67 6.97 10.18
CA ARG A 265 -4.99 8.23 9.84
C ARG A 265 -5.08 8.50 8.34
N ILE A 266 -4.88 7.47 7.52
CA ILE A 266 -4.93 7.55 6.07
C ILE A 266 -6.34 7.85 5.56
N VAL A 267 -7.36 7.13 6.05
CA VAL A 267 -8.75 7.35 5.65
C VAL A 267 -9.24 8.72 6.07
N LYS A 268 -8.97 9.15 7.31
CA LYS A 268 -9.31 10.51 7.78
C LYS A 268 -8.71 11.58 6.88
N ARG A 269 -7.43 11.43 6.52
CA ARG A 269 -6.75 12.39 5.65
C ARG A 269 -7.25 12.34 4.21
N LEU A 270 -7.53 11.15 3.67
CA LEU A 270 -8.13 10.96 2.35
C LEU A 270 -9.48 11.69 2.24
N ILE A 271 -10.32 11.58 3.28
CA ILE A 271 -11.62 12.28 3.33
C ILE A 271 -11.41 13.79 3.39
N GLN A 272 -10.47 14.29 4.20
CA GLN A 272 -10.15 15.72 4.25
C GLN A 272 -9.69 16.27 2.90
N LEU A 273 -8.87 15.51 2.16
CA LEU A 273 -8.38 15.87 0.84
C LEU A 273 -9.44 15.74 -0.26
N SER A 274 -10.57 15.08 0.01
CA SER A 274 -11.70 14.99 -0.91
C SER A 274 -12.61 16.22 -0.76
N PRO A 275 -13.05 16.86 -1.86
CA PRO A 275 -14.01 17.97 -1.82
C PRO A 275 -15.46 17.51 -1.56
N LEU A 276 -15.69 16.20 -1.43
CA LEU A 276 -17.02 15.62 -1.30
C LEU A 276 -17.48 15.57 0.16
N THR A 277 -18.80 15.66 0.38
CA THR A 277 -19.37 15.52 1.72
C THR A 277 -19.32 14.06 2.17
N GLN A 278 -19.03 13.82 3.44
CA GLN A 278 -19.05 12.45 3.95
C GLN A 278 -20.48 12.04 4.31
N LYS A 279 -20.87 10.79 4.02
CA LYS A 279 -22.13 10.22 4.55
C LYS A 279 -21.93 9.83 6.03
N ASP A 280 -22.70 10.47 6.92
CA ASP A 280 -22.58 10.34 8.39
C ASP A 280 -22.65 8.89 8.88
N ASN A 281 -23.58 8.07 8.35
CA ASN A 281 -23.78 6.69 8.82
C ASN A 281 -22.52 5.82 8.67
N SER A 282 -21.85 5.89 7.52
CA SER A 282 -20.64 5.09 7.25
C SER A 282 -19.44 5.55 8.09
N MET A 283 -19.39 6.84 8.44
CA MET A 283 -18.34 7.37 9.30
C MET A 283 -18.54 6.97 10.76
N GLY A 284 -19.79 6.89 11.23
CA GLY A 284 -20.12 6.40 12.57
C GLY A 284 -19.63 4.96 12.78
N GLN A 285 -19.86 4.07 11.80
CA GLN A 285 -19.34 2.70 11.82
C GLN A 285 -17.80 2.68 11.81
N PHE A 286 -17.18 3.48 10.94
CA PHE A 286 -15.72 3.57 10.85
C PHE A 286 -15.09 4.00 12.17
N LYS A 287 -15.64 5.04 12.80
CA LYS A 287 -15.22 5.51 14.12
C LYS A 287 -15.36 4.44 15.20
N LYS A 288 -16.41 3.62 15.14
CA LYS A 288 -16.61 2.51 16.10
C LYS A 288 -15.58 1.40 15.92
N GLU A 289 -15.20 1.06 14.69
CA GLU A 289 -14.28 -0.05 14.40
C GLU A 289 -12.81 0.35 14.47
N PHE A 290 -12.46 1.57 14.08
CA PHE A 290 -11.06 2.05 14.01
C PHE A 290 -10.73 3.07 15.11
N GLY A 291 -11.71 3.49 15.92
CA GLY A 291 -11.57 4.47 16.99
C GLY A 291 -11.75 5.94 16.54
N GLU A 292 -12.09 6.83 17.47
CA GLU A 292 -12.42 8.22 17.17
C GLU A 292 -11.23 9.17 17.08
N SER A 293 -10.26 9.05 17.99
CA SER A 293 -9.14 10.00 18.09
C SER A 293 -7.77 9.33 18.05
N ASP A 294 -6.79 10.01 17.44
CA ASP A 294 -5.37 9.62 17.54
C ASP A 294 -4.76 10.04 18.90
N ASP A 295 -5.53 10.78 19.70
CA ASP A 295 -5.11 11.39 20.97
C ASP A 295 -5.56 10.58 22.20
N GLU A 296 -6.30 9.49 22.02
CA GLU A 296 -6.52 8.45 23.03
C GLU A 296 -5.22 7.67 23.24
N LEU A 297 -4.22 8.36 23.80
CA LEU A 297 -2.95 7.78 24.18
C LEU A 297 -3.19 6.95 25.44
N GLU A 298 -3.13 5.63 25.29
CA GLU A 298 -2.96 4.73 26.44
C GLU A 298 -1.72 5.15 27.25
N GLU A 299 -1.74 4.89 28.56
CA GLU A 299 -0.61 5.25 29.41
C GLU A 299 0.67 4.59 28.87
N PRO A 300 1.73 5.39 28.60
CA PRO A 300 2.93 4.89 27.96
C PRO A 300 3.58 3.83 28.83
N ASN A 301 3.88 2.67 28.23
CA ASN A 301 4.58 1.62 28.95
C ASN A 301 6.01 2.07 29.23
N SER A 302 6.33 2.32 30.51
CA SER A 302 7.63 2.80 30.96
C SER A 302 8.77 1.82 30.67
N SER A 303 8.48 0.54 30.45
CA SER A 303 9.46 -0.48 30.06
C SER A 303 9.81 -0.47 28.57
N LYS A 304 9.03 0.26 27.76
CA LYS A 304 9.17 0.27 26.30
C LYS A 304 9.71 1.61 25.81
N PRO A 305 10.50 1.59 24.71
CA PRO A 305 10.92 2.81 24.02
C PRO A 305 9.73 3.72 23.61
N THR A 306 9.99 5.01 23.45
CA THR A 306 8.93 5.99 23.11
C THR A 306 8.30 5.73 21.74
N ASP A 307 9.11 5.35 20.76
CA ASP A 307 8.66 4.98 19.41
C ASP A 307 7.75 3.74 19.41
N PHE A 308 8.07 2.74 20.25
CA PHE A 308 7.18 1.60 20.48
C PHE A 308 5.82 2.07 21.01
N ASN A 309 5.82 2.88 22.07
CA ASN A 309 4.58 3.36 22.68
C ASN A 309 3.73 4.19 21.70
N LEU A 310 4.36 4.95 20.80
CA LEU A 310 3.64 5.73 19.78
C LEU A 310 3.12 4.88 18.63
N LEU A 311 3.89 3.91 18.14
CA LEU A 311 3.46 3.02 17.06
C LEU A 311 2.29 2.13 17.48
N PHE A 312 2.35 1.61 18.71
CA PHE A 312 1.32 0.74 19.28
C PHE A 312 0.30 1.49 20.14
N ALA A 313 0.22 2.82 20.00
CA ALA A 313 -0.86 3.60 20.60
C ALA A 313 -2.16 3.37 19.82
N GLY A 314 -3.23 3.08 20.54
CA GLY A 314 -4.56 2.85 19.98
C GLY A 314 -4.72 1.43 19.40
N ASP A 315 -5.53 1.32 18.35
CA ASP A 315 -5.87 0.02 17.76
C ASP A 315 -4.74 -0.55 16.89
N VAL A 316 -4.14 -1.64 17.40
CA VAL A 316 -3.02 -2.36 16.79
C VAL A 316 -3.45 -3.62 16.03
N GLU A 317 -4.75 -3.82 15.85
CA GLU A 317 -5.25 -4.94 15.06
C GLU A 317 -4.78 -4.84 13.61
N ASP A 318 -4.29 -5.96 13.07
CA ASP A 318 -3.74 -6.10 11.72
C ASP A 318 -4.68 -6.90 10.80
N HIS A 319 -5.95 -7.06 11.20
CA HIS A 319 -7.01 -7.70 10.42
C HIS A 319 -8.07 -6.67 10.01
N PHE A 320 -7.91 -6.07 8.84
CA PHE A 320 -8.92 -5.18 8.27
C PHE A 320 -8.89 -5.20 6.74
N LEU A 321 -10.07 -5.10 6.14
CA LEU A 321 -10.26 -5.05 4.70
C LEU A 321 -11.61 -4.39 4.39
N PHE A 322 -11.61 -3.26 3.71
CA PHE A 322 -12.84 -2.57 3.31
C PHE A 322 -12.65 -1.74 2.03
N GLY A 323 -13.75 -1.50 1.33
CA GLY A 323 -13.79 -0.71 0.11
C GLY A 323 -14.32 0.71 0.33
N ILE A 324 -13.83 1.66 -0.46
CA ILE A 324 -14.26 3.06 -0.49
C ILE A 324 -14.82 3.38 -1.89
N LYS A 325 -16.08 3.83 -1.95
CA LYS A 325 -16.77 4.29 -3.17
C LYS A 325 -16.89 5.81 -3.13
N PHE A 326 -16.45 6.48 -4.19
CA PHE A 326 -16.71 7.89 -4.46
C PHE A 326 -17.99 7.97 -5.29
N THR A 327 -18.96 8.75 -4.80
CA THR A 327 -20.20 9.08 -5.53
C THR A 327 -20.12 10.52 -6.07
N LYS A 328 -21.17 11.03 -6.72
CA LYS A 328 -21.13 12.41 -7.25
C LYS A 328 -21.00 13.46 -6.13
N LYS A 329 -21.59 13.19 -4.96
CA LYS A 329 -21.68 14.14 -3.84
C LYS A 329 -20.93 13.67 -2.60
N SER A 330 -20.68 12.36 -2.45
CA SER A 330 -20.21 11.80 -1.19
C SER A 330 -19.18 10.67 -1.27
N VAL A 331 -18.45 10.46 -0.18
CA VAL A 331 -17.58 9.30 0.04
C VAL A 331 -18.33 8.27 0.89
N LYS A 332 -18.44 7.02 0.40
CA LYS A 332 -19.07 5.89 1.10
C LYS A 332 -17.98 4.87 1.49
N LEU A 333 -17.82 4.66 2.79
CA LEU A 333 -16.95 3.60 3.34
C LEU A 333 -17.72 2.26 3.36
N TYR A 334 -16.98 1.14 3.43
CA TYR A 334 -17.51 -0.23 3.48
C TYR A 334 -18.39 -0.61 2.28
N SER A 335 -18.07 -0.08 1.10
CA SER A 335 -18.72 -0.54 -0.13
C SER A 335 -18.20 -1.92 -0.53
N ASN A 336 -19.03 -2.70 -1.25
CA ASN A 336 -18.59 -3.97 -1.85
C ASN A 336 -17.33 -3.72 -2.71
N PHE A 337 -16.39 -4.66 -2.72
CA PHE A 337 -15.13 -4.52 -3.46
C PHE A 337 -15.37 -4.22 -4.94
N TYR A 338 -16.27 -4.95 -5.60
CA TYR A 338 -16.57 -4.72 -7.03
C TYR A 338 -17.24 -3.36 -7.31
N ALA A 339 -17.86 -2.74 -6.29
CA ALA A 339 -18.47 -1.42 -6.40
C ALA A 339 -17.57 -0.28 -5.88
N SER A 340 -16.40 -0.60 -5.34
CA SER A 340 -15.46 0.36 -4.74
C SER A 340 -14.46 0.90 -5.76
N ASP A 341 -13.99 2.12 -5.54
CA ASP A 341 -12.91 2.71 -6.36
C ASP A 341 -11.53 2.48 -5.72
N ILE A 342 -11.50 2.43 -4.38
CA ILE A 342 -10.28 2.21 -3.57
C ILE A 342 -10.52 1.06 -2.61
N ILE A 343 -9.53 0.17 -2.46
CA ILE A 343 -9.51 -0.87 -1.44
C ILE A 343 -8.44 -0.51 -0.40
N VAL A 344 -8.79 -0.61 0.88
CA VAL A 344 -7.86 -0.44 2.00
C VAL A 344 -7.80 -1.75 2.77
N ALA A 345 -6.61 -2.30 2.92
CA ALA A 345 -6.42 -3.61 3.50
C ALA A 345 -5.11 -3.74 4.28
N SER A 346 -5.09 -4.66 5.24
CA SER A 346 -3.84 -5.25 5.69
C SER A 346 -3.39 -6.38 4.76
N PRO A 347 -2.07 -6.61 4.59
CA PRO A 347 -1.57 -7.74 3.82
C PRO A 347 -2.11 -9.09 4.32
N LEU A 348 -2.28 -9.24 5.65
CA LEU A 348 -2.84 -10.43 6.27
C LEU A 348 -4.30 -10.65 5.85
N ALA A 349 -5.17 -9.65 6.04
CA ALA A 349 -6.60 -9.79 5.75
C ALA A 349 -6.84 -10.04 4.26
N LEU A 350 -6.08 -9.36 3.39
CA LEU A 350 -6.22 -9.55 1.94
C LEU A 350 -5.72 -10.92 1.49
N LYS A 351 -4.60 -11.41 2.02
CA LYS A 351 -4.12 -12.78 1.76
C LYS A 351 -5.18 -13.81 2.19
N LEU A 352 -5.71 -13.68 3.40
CA LEU A 352 -6.76 -14.58 3.90
C LEU A 352 -8.02 -14.55 3.02
N LYS A 353 -8.40 -13.38 2.50
CA LYS A 353 -9.51 -13.22 1.56
C LYS A 353 -9.24 -13.95 0.24
N ILE A 354 -8.02 -13.82 -0.30
CA ILE A 354 -7.60 -14.50 -1.53
C ILE A 354 -7.57 -16.02 -1.34
N ASP A 355 -7.03 -16.51 -0.21
CA ASP A 355 -6.91 -17.94 0.12
C ASP A 355 -8.27 -18.60 0.49
N GLY A 356 -9.39 -17.86 0.42
CA GLY A 356 -10.73 -18.39 0.70
C GLY A 356 -11.12 -18.45 2.19
N GLY A 357 -10.32 -17.83 3.07
CA GLY A 357 -10.54 -17.67 4.51
C GLY A 357 -10.31 -18.93 5.35
N GLU A 358 -9.74 -18.78 6.56
CA GLU A 358 -9.53 -19.91 7.50
C GLU A 358 -10.85 -20.51 8.04
N VAL A 359 -11.94 -19.74 8.07
CA VAL A 359 -13.18 -20.08 8.81
C VAL A 359 -14.22 -20.83 7.95
N THR A 360 -14.03 -20.91 6.63
CA THR A 360 -15.06 -21.41 5.70
C THR A 360 -14.68 -22.65 4.91
N LYS A 361 -13.85 -23.54 5.47
CA LYS A 361 -13.82 -24.97 5.09
C LYS A 361 -15.09 -25.72 5.55
N LYS A 362 -16.26 -25.09 5.51
CA LYS A 362 -17.53 -25.78 5.73
C LYS A 362 -17.91 -26.51 4.44
N LYS A 363 -17.84 -27.85 4.49
CA LYS A 363 -18.36 -28.82 3.50
C LYS A 363 -17.51 -29.08 2.24
N GLY A 364 -16.22 -29.40 2.39
CA GLY A 364 -15.49 -30.26 1.44
C GLY A 364 -15.35 -29.80 -0.03
N ARG A 365 -15.80 -28.58 -0.37
CA ARG A 365 -15.53 -27.93 -1.66
C ARG A 365 -14.62 -26.73 -1.40
N PRO A 366 -13.47 -26.61 -2.09
CA PRO A 366 -12.71 -25.37 -2.06
C PRO A 366 -13.63 -24.27 -2.61
N LYS A 367 -13.91 -23.25 -1.79
CA LYS A 367 -14.58 -22.05 -2.28
C LYS A 367 -13.60 -21.40 -3.25
N GLU A 368 -14.04 -21.12 -4.48
CA GLU A 368 -13.22 -20.45 -5.48
C GLU A 368 -12.62 -19.17 -4.89
N ASN A 369 -11.31 -18.99 -5.10
CA ASN A 369 -10.58 -17.80 -4.71
C ASN A 369 -11.21 -16.61 -5.43
N ASP A 370 -11.92 -15.77 -4.68
CA ASP A 370 -12.55 -14.55 -5.20
C ASP A 370 -11.52 -13.42 -5.17
N SER A 371 -10.56 -13.46 -6.12
CA SER A 371 -9.51 -12.44 -6.28
C SER A 371 -9.74 -11.51 -7.46
N ASP A 372 -10.82 -11.70 -8.23
CA ASP A 372 -11.06 -10.96 -9.47
C ASP A 372 -11.16 -9.44 -9.24
N PHE A 373 -11.57 -8.98 -8.06
CA PHE A 373 -11.61 -7.56 -7.70
C PHE A 373 -10.22 -6.87 -7.71
N LEU A 374 -9.13 -7.63 -7.81
CA LEU A 374 -7.75 -7.14 -7.91
C LEU A 374 -7.23 -7.05 -9.35
N SER A 375 -8.02 -7.47 -10.33
CA SER A 375 -7.63 -7.52 -11.75
C SER A 375 -7.36 -6.15 -12.35
N SER A 376 -8.07 -5.11 -11.89
CA SER A 376 -8.02 -3.74 -12.46
C SER A 376 -7.32 -2.70 -11.60
N ILE A 377 -6.47 -3.14 -10.66
CA ILE A 377 -5.67 -2.23 -9.83
C ILE A 377 -4.58 -1.56 -10.68
N GLU A 378 -4.61 -0.24 -10.72
CA GLU A 378 -3.68 0.62 -11.47
C GLU A 378 -2.67 1.32 -10.55
N ILE A 379 -3.01 1.55 -9.27
CA ILE A 379 -2.10 2.10 -8.25
C ILE A 379 -2.10 1.21 -7.01
N VAL A 380 -0.91 0.80 -6.57
CA VAL A 380 -0.70 0.15 -5.27
C VAL A 380 0.18 1.02 -4.41
N VAL A 381 -0.27 1.31 -3.19
CA VAL A 381 0.51 2.01 -2.18
C VAL A 381 0.75 1.07 -1.01
N VAL A 382 2.02 0.75 -0.78
CA VAL A 382 2.49 0.03 0.41
C VAL A 382 3.09 1.06 1.35
N ASP A 383 2.35 1.43 2.39
CA ASP A 383 2.84 2.39 3.39
C ASP A 383 3.32 1.67 4.66
N TYR A 384 4.32 2.25 5.33
CA TYR A 384 4.99 1.65 6.49
C TYR A 384 5.52 0.24 6.18
N ALA A 385 6.18 0.06 5.03
CA ALA A 385 6.69 -1.24 4.61
C ALA A 385 7.68 -1.85 5.62
N ASP A 386 8.36 -1.02 6.43
CA ASP A 386 9.20 -1.44 7.55
C ASP A 386 8.38 -2.18 8.62
N VAL A 387 7.22 -1.65 8.99
CA VAL A 387 6.32 -2.29 9.96
C VAL A 387 5.71 -3.57 9.38
N ILE A 388 5.30 -3.54 8.10
CA ILE A 388 4.83 -4.75 7.39
C ILE A 388 5.92 -5.83 7.37
N SER A 389 7.17 -5.43 7.14
CA SER A 389 8.33 -6.33 7.17
C SER A 389 8.57 -6.95 8.55
N MET A 390 8.28 -6.22 9.63
CA MET A 390 8.35 -6.74 11.00
C MET A 390 7.20 -7.70 11.34
N GLN A 391 6.02 -7.53 10.72
CA GLN A 391 4.88 -8.44 10.88
C GLN A 391 5.09 -9.74 10.10
N ASN A 392 4.95 -9.67 8.77
CA ASN A 392 5.19 -10.80 7.88
C ASN A 392 5.27 -10.34 6.42
N TRP A 393 6.50 -10.24 5.90
CA TRP A 393 6.73 -9.83 4.50
C TRP A 393 6.14 -10.79 3.46
N SER A 394 6.01 -12.09 3.79
CA SER A 394 5.47 -13.08 2.85
C SER A 394 4.01 -12.81 2.49
N HIS A 395 3.24 -12.18 3.39
CA HIS A 395 1.85 -11.82 3.12
C HIS A 395 1.76 -10.75 2.04
N LEU A 396 2.64 -9.74 2.09
CA LEU A 396 2.73 -8.72 1.05
C LEU A 396 3.11 -9.33 -0.29
N HIS A 397 4.11 -10.21 -0.32
CA HIS A 397 4.53 -10.88 -1.56
C HIS A 397 3.38 -11.69 -2.18
N ALA A 398 2.68 -12.49 -1.37
CA ALA A 398 1.54 -13.29 -1.83
C ALA A 398 0.41 -12.44 -2.40
N VAL A 399 0.12 -11.27 -1.79
CA VAL A 399 -0.86 -10.33 -2.31
C VAL A 399 -0.44 -9.75 -3.67
N LEU A 400 0.81 -9.28 -3.80
CA LEU A 400 1.29 -8.67 -5.04
C LEU A 400 1.34 -9.66 -6.22
N GLU A 401 1.59 -10.93 -5.93
CA GLU A 401 1.57 -12.02 -6.92
C GLU A 401 0.17 -12.27 -7.48
N GLN A 402 -0.89 -11.89 -6.76
CA GLN A 402 -2.28 -12.12 -7.14
C GLN A 402 -2.93 -10.89 -7.82
N LEU A 403 -2.18 -9.80 -7.98
CA LEU A 403 -2.67 -8.58 -8.64
C LEU A 403 -2.66 -8.70 -10.16
N ASN A 404 -3.66 -8.09 -10.81
CA ASN A 404 -3.76 -7.97 -12.26
C ASN A 404 -3.85 -9.28 -13.05
N HIS A 405 -4.29 -10.37 -12.41
CA HIS A 405 -4.69 -11.58 -13.14
C HIS A 405 -6.00 -11.37 -13.91
N LEU A 406 -6.18 -12.17 -14.96
CA LEU A 406 -7.43 -12.23 -15.69
C LEU A 406 -8.55 -12.72 -14.75
N PRO A 407 -9.71 -12.05 -14.69
CA PRO A 407 -10.82 -12.48 -13.85
C PRO A 407 -11.29 -13.87 -14.29
N SER A 408 -11.63 -14.70 -13.32
CA SER A 408 -12.18 -16.04 -13.55
C SER A 408 -13.68 -16.02 -13.84
N LYS A 409 -14.40 -15.02 -13.32
CA LYS A 409 -15.85 -14.88 -13.44
C LYS A 409 -16.22 -13.74 -14.39
N GLU A 410 -17.38 -13.89 -15.04
CA GLU A 410 -18.00 -12.80 -15.78
C GLU A 410 -18.54 -11.75 -14.81
N HIS A 411 -18.05 -10.52 -14.94
CA HIS A 411 -18.50 -9.36 -14.18
C HIS A 411 -19.36 -8.47 -15.08
N VAL A 412 -20.12 -7.53 -14.51
CA VAL A 412 -21.10 -6.65 -15.20
C VAL A 412 -20.46 -5.68 -16.21
N THR A 413 -19.13 -5.70 -16.35
CA THR A 413 -18.38 -4.79 -17.23
C THR A 413 -18.60 -5.11 -18.70
N ASN A 414 -18.78 -4.07 -19.53
CA ASN A 414 -18.89 -4.24 -20.98
C ASN A 414 -17.50 -4.56 -21.58
N VAL A 415 -17.34 -5.80 -22.07
CA VAL A 415 -16.08 -6.31 -22.64
C VAL A 415 -15.54 -5.41 -23.76
N MET A 416 -16.43 -4.80 -24.55
CA MET A 416 -16.04 -3.94 -25.67
C MET A 416 -15.34 -2.64 -25.25
N ARG A 417 -15.49 -2.24 -23.98
CA ARG A 417 -14.88 -1.03 -23.40
C ARG A 417 -13.64 -1.32 -22.57
N ILE A 418 -13.24 -2.59 -22.46
CA ILE A 418 -12.04 -2.97 -21.71
C ILE A 418 -10.81 -2.54 -22.51
N ARG A 419 -9.85 -1.89 -21.83
CA ARG A 419 -8.59 -1.48 -22.47
C ARG A 419 -7.83 -2.71 -23.00
N PRO A 420 -7.20 -2.63 -24.19
CA PRO A 420 -6.54 -3.78 -24.80
C PRO A 420 -5.45 -4.41 -23.91
N TRP A 421 -4.67 -3.58 -23.21
CA TRP A 421 -3.62 -4.06 -22.31
C TRP A 421 -4.12 -4.83 -21.08
N TYR A 422 -5.41 -4.73 -20.72
CA TYR A 422 -6.03 -5.64 -19.75
C TYR A 422 -6.25 -7.03 -20.36
N LEU A 423 -6.70 -7.09 -21.62
CA LEU A 423 -6.95 -8.33 -22.35
C LEU A 423 -5.64 -9.05 -22.69
N ASP A 424 -4.57 -8.31 -22.96
CA ASP A 424 -3.25 -8.85 -23.30
C ASP A 424 -2.40 -9.29 -22.07
N GLU A 425 -2.99 -9.30 -20.86
CA GLU A 425 -2.29 -9.60 -19.59
C GLU A 425 -1.10 -8.66 -19.29
N GLN A 426 -1.17 -7.43 -19.81
CA GLN A 426 -0.10 -6.43 -19.67
C GLN A 426 -0.34 -5.44 -18.53
N ALA A 427 -1.48 -5.50 -17.83
CA ALA A 427 -1.86 -4.57 -16.77
C ALA A 427 -0.78 -4.37 -15.69
N ARG A 428 0.01 -5.40 -15.36
CA ARG A 428 1.16 -5.29 -14.44
C ARG A 428 2.23 -4.27 -14.84
N TYR A 429 2.36 -3.96 -16.14
CA TYR A 429 3.31 -2.98 -16.67
C TYR A 429 2.75 -1.54 -16.63
N TYR A 430 1.43 -1.38 -16.51
CA TYR A 430 0.77 -0.08 -16.35
C TYR A 430 0.54 0.25 -14.87
N ARG A 431 0.53 -0.76 -14.00
CA ARG A 431 0.37 -0.56 -12.56
C ARG A 431 1.53 0.23 -11.98
N GLN A 432 1.23 1.30 -11.27
CA GLN A 432 2.19 2.03 -10.44
C GLN A 432 2.24 1.43 -9.03
N THR A 433 3.43 1.09 -8.55
CA THR A 433 3.66 0.62 -7.19
C THR A 433 4.49 1.64 -6.41
N ILE A 434 3.94 2.15 -5.30
CA ILE A 434 4.57 3.12 -4.41
C ILE A 434 4.87 2.43 -3.09
N ILE A 435 6.16 2.23 -2.78
CA ILE A 435 6.64 1.60 -1.54
C ILE A 435 7.23 2.70 -0.65
N LEU A 436 6.66 2.86 0.54
CA LEU A 436 7.07 3.87 1.50
C LEU A 436 7.56 3.18 2.78
N SER A 437 8.73 3.59 3.26
CA SER A 437 9.30 3.07 4.50
C SER A 437 10.22 4.07 5.18
N SER A 438 10.42 3.88 6.49
CA SER A 438 11.41 4.62 7.27
C SER A 438 12.86 4.26 6.89
N TYR A 439 13.11 3.02 6.46
CA TYR A 439 14.44 2.54 6.09
C TYR A 439 14.36 1.52 4.94
N LEU A 440 15.51 1.23 4.33
CA LEU A 440 15.59 0.27 3.22
C LEU A 440 15.97 -1.11 3.74
N THR A 441 15.27 -2.15 3.29
CA THR A 441 15.66 -3.54 3.52
C THR A 441 16.01 -4.27 2.21
N PRO A 442 16.81 -5.36 2.26
CA PRO A 442 17.05 -6.20 1.10
C PRO A 442 15.77 -6.76 0.48
N GLU A 443 14.78 -7.10 1.30
CA GLU A 443 13.48 -7.65 0.87
C GLU A 443 12.67 -6.61 0.08
N MET A 444 12.66 -5.35 0.54
CA MET A 444 12.05 -4.24 -0.20
C MET A 444 12.74 -4.02 -1.54
N ASN A 445 14.08 -4.02 -1.55
CA ASN A 445 14.86 -3.92 -2.78
C ASN A 445 14.56 -5.06 -3.75
N ALA A 446 14.46 -6.30 -3.26
CA ALA A 446 14.16 -7.47 -4.07
C ALA A 446 12.77 -7.36 -4.69
N LEU A 447 11.76 -6.99 -3.89
CA LEU A 447 10.39 -6.79 -4.35
C LEU A 447 10.30 -5.65 -5.38
N PHE A 448 10.96 -4.51 -5.13
CA PHE A 448 10.99 -3.38 -6.06
C PHE A 448 11.67 -3.73 -7.40
N ASN A 449 12.70 -4.58 -7.37
CA ASN A 449 13.37 -5.01 -8.59
C ASN A 449 12.62 -6.13 -9.31
N GLY A 450 11.90 -7.01 -8.61
CA GLY A 450 11.24 -8.18 -9.19
C GLY A 450 9.77 -7.99 -9.58
N SER A 451 9.00 -7.20 -8.82
CA SER A 451 7.53 -7.13 -8.95
C SER A 451 7.01 -5.78 -9.46
N CYS A 452 7.81 -4.72 -9.33
CA CYS A 452 7.49 -3.39 -9.87
C CYS A 452 8.05 -3.34 -11.30
N LEU A 453 7.20 -3.42 -12.32
CA LEU A 453 7.61 -3.56 -13.73
C LEU A 453 7.04 -2.43 -14.60
N ASN A 454 6.74 -1.26 -14.02
CA ASN A 454 6.07 -0.20 -14.76
C ASN A 454 6.89 0.27 -15.98
N TYR A 455 6.23 0.45 -17.12
CA TYR A 455 6.88 0.84 -18.36
C TYR A 455 7.44 2.27 -18.34
N GLU A 456 6.81 3.21 -17.62
CA GLU A 456 7.36 4.57 -17.39
C GLU A 456 8.68 4.51 -16.59
N GLY A 457 8.92 3.39 -15.92
CA GLY A 457 10.14 3.07 -15.22
C GLY A 457 10.02 3.15 -13.70
N LYS A 458 11.18 3.22 -13.04
CA LYS A 458 11.35 3.15 -11.59
C LYS A 458 12.14 4.36 -11.08
N VAL A 459 11.78 4.81 -9.89
CA VAL A 459 12.48 5.86 -9.14
C VAL A 459 12.65 5.40 -7.69
N LYS A 460 13.85 5.53 -7.14
CA LYS A 460 14.11 5.24 -5.72
C LYS A 460 14.92 6.33 -5.05
N LEU A 461 14.69 6.50 -3.75
CA LEU A 461 15.52 7.36 -2.93
C LEU A 461 16.78 6.58 -2.49
N ALA A 462 17.94 7.08 -2.86
CA ALA A 462 19.23 6.61 -2.37
C ALA A 462 19.75 7.59 -1.31
N THR A 463 19.88 7.11 -0.07
CA THR A 463 20.39 7.89 1.06
C THR A 463 21.75 7.38 1.48
N GLU A 464 22.71 8.30 1.62
CA GLU A 464 24.04 8.00 2.14
C GLU A 464 24.04 8.14 3.67
N PHE A 465 24.20 7.02 4.36
CA PHE A 465 24.33 7.00 5.81
C PHE A 465 25.80 7.02 6.22
N THR A 466 26.13 7.84 7.22
CA THR A 466 27.45 7.77 7.86
C THR A 466 27.54 6.46 8.62
N GLY A 467 28.42 5.55 8.17
CA GLY A 467 28.58 4.24 8.77
C GLY A 467 28.81 4.32 10.28
N VAL A 468 28.05 3.50 11.03
CA VAL A 468 28.21 3.36 12.48
C VAL A 468 29.13 2.22 12.87
N LEU A 469 29.52 1.36 11.91
CA LEU A 469 30.47 0.26 12.14
C LEU A 469 31.78 0.73 12.82
N PRO A 470 32.38 1.88 12.46
CA PRO A 470 33.57 2.38 13.15
C PRO A 470 33.32 2.81 14.61
N LYS A 471 32.05 2.99 15.01
CA LYS A 471 31.63 3.39 16.36
C LYS A 471 31.30 2.20 17.26
N ILE A 472 31.21 0.99 16.71
CA ILE A 472 30.98 -0.23 17.49
C ILE A 472 32.34 -0.64 18.08
N GLN A 473 32.54 -0.36 19.38
CA GLN A 473 33.70 -0.89 20.11
C GLN A 473 33.51 -2.41 20.25
N LEU A 474 34.41 -3.19 19.65
CA LEU A 474 34.51 -4.62 19.92
C LEU A 474 34.93 -4.78 21.39
N GLU A 475 34.11 -5.43 22.21
CA GLU A 475 34.56 -5.88 23.53
C GLU A 475 35.67 -6.91 23.34
N ILE A 476 36.91 -6.46 23.46
CA ILE A 476 38.08 -7.33 23.52
C ILE A 476 37.95 -8.09 24.84
N ARG A 477 37.60 -9.38 24.77
CA ARG A 477 37.76 -10.29 25.92
C ARG A 477 39.25 -10.33 26.24
N GLN A 478 39.65 -9.65 27.32
CA GLN A 478 40.98 -9.84 27.90
C GLN A 478 41.06 -11.31 28.34
N GLY A 479 41.91 -12.07 27.67
CA GLY A 479 42.21 -13.45 28.07
C GLY A 479 42.81 -13.42 29.47
N VAL A 480 42.18 -14.18 30.37
CA VAL A 480 42.68 -14.49 31.72
C VAL A 480 43.85 -15.44 31.62
#